data_AF-A0A9W7ZBD2-F1
#
_entry.id   AF-A0A9W7ZBD2-F1
#
_cell.length_a   1.000
_cell.length_b   1.000
_cell.length_c   1.000
_cell.angle_alpha   90.00
_cell.angle_beta   90.00
_cell.angle_gamma   90.00
#
_symmetry.space_group_name_H-M   'P 1'
#
loop_
_entity.id
_entity.type
_entity.pdbx_description
1 polymer ?
#
loop_
_entity_poly.entity_id
_entity_poly.type
_entity_poly.pdbx_seq_one_letter_code
_entity_poly.pdbx_strand_id
1 'polypeptide(L)'
;MCHNLGEFSNYDLFVKADDDLMYDPDQLIHTLSRINFDDTRALLGFLNYQENEQVVWPSGAIYAFSKQALLALCEDKRALRGLKGIYEDVHVGLALSRIRNDPQVRYFNLDNLVDVSHLQYKSSRIKVNNPQSTLYM
;
A
#
# COMPACT_ATOMS: atom_id res chain seq x y z
N MET A 1 7.16 -5.15 12.64
CA MET A 1 7.45 -3.76 12.20
C MET A 1 7.71 -2.81 13.38
N CYS A 2 6.79 -2.59 14.32
CA CYS A 2 6.96 -1.54 15.35
C CYS A 2 8.11 -1.73 16.36
N HIS A 3 8.63 -2.94 16.55
CA HIS A 3 9.76 -3.20 17.45
C HIS A 3 11.09 -2.59 16.95
N ASN A 4 11.21 -2.32 15.64
CA ASN A 4 12.43 -1.77 15.03
C ASN A 4 12.22 -0.32 14.53
N LEU A 5 11.27 0.41 15.12
CA LEU A 5 10.86 1.74 14.64
C LEU A 5 12.02 2.75 14.56
N GLY A 6 13.00 2.65 15.48
CA GLY A 6 14.18 3.52 15.47
C GLY A 6 15.03 3.36 14.20
N GLU A 7 15.26 2.13 13.75
CA GLU A 7 15.96 1.83 12.50
C GLU A 7 15.13 2.28 11.29
N PHE A 8 13.83 1.99 11.32
CA PHE A 8 12.89 2.31 10.26
C PHE A 8 12.70 3.82 10.09
N SER A 9 12.86 4.62 11.13
CA SER A 9 12.74 6.08 11.02
C SER A 9 13.73 6.75 10.05
N ASN A 10 14.74 6.02 9.56
CA ASN A 10 15.69 6.52 8.54
C ASN A 10 15.20 6.34 7.09
N TYR A 11 14.06 5.68 6.87
CA TYR A 11 13.51 5.42 5.54
C TYR A 11 12.18 6.15 5.37
N ASP A 12 11.95 6.69 4.18
CA ASP A 12 10.72 7.43 3.86
C ASP A 12 9.57 6.51 3.46
N LEU A 13 9.90 5.32 2.96
CA LEU A 13 8.95 4.36 2.41
C LEU A 13 9.35 2.92 2.72
N PHE A 14 8.35 2.09 2.99
CA PHE A 14 8.50 0.67 3.26
C PHE A 14 7.71 -0.11 2.23
N VAL A 15 8.37 -1.07 1.59
CA VAL A 15 7.75 -1.93 0.57
C VAL A 15 7.64 -3.34 1.12
N LYS A 16 6.43 -3.91 1.04
CA LYS A 16 6.16 -5.33 1.22
C LYS A 16 5.91 -5.93 -0.16
N ALA A 17 6.63 -6.98 -0.49
CA ALA A 17 6.38 -7.82 -1.65
C ALA A 17 6.33 -9.30 -1.21
N ASP A 18 5.43 -10.08 -1.80
CA ASP A 18 5.47 -11.54 -1.68
C ASP A 18 6.71 -12.11 -2.39
N ASP A 19 7.21 -13.25 -1.90
CA ASP A 19 8.40 -13.94 -2.42
C ASP A 19 8.14 -14.71 -3.72
N ASP A 20 6.88 -14.88 -4.08
CA ASP A 20 6.43 -15.56 -5.28
C ASP A 20 6.18 -14.62 -6.47
N LEU A 21 6.66 -13.38 -6.41
CA LEU A 21 6.44 -12.34 -7.42
C LEU A 21 7.68 -12.01 -8.25
N MET A 22 7.42 -11.64 -9.51
CA MET A 22 8.34 -10.97 -10.40
C MET A 22 7.82 -9.57 -10.74
N TYR A 23 8.68 -8.58 -10.53
CA TYR A 23 8.46 -7.18 -10.89
C TYR A 23 9.81 -6.52 -11.21
N ASP A 24 9.78 -5.39 -11.90
CA ASP A 24 10.97 -4.56 -12.14
C ASP A 24 11.18 -3.59 -10.96
N PRO A 25 12.23 -3.75 -10.14
CA PRO A 25 12.49 -2.85 -9.01
C PRO A 25 12.74 -1.41 -9.45
N ASP A 26 13.34 -1.18 -10.61
CA ASP A 26 13.64 0.18 -11.10
C ASP A 26 12.36 0.89 -11.53
N GLN A 27 11.43 0.17 -12.18
CA GLN A 27 10.10 0.69 -12.48
C GLN A 27 9.36 1.10 -11.21
N LEU A 28 9.40 0.23 -10.19
CA LEU A 28 8.76 0.50 -8.90
C LEU A 28 9.38 1.74 -8.23
N ILE A 29 10.70 1.81 -8.11
CA ILE A 29 11.42 2.95 -7.51
C ILE A 29 11.09 4.24 -8.26
N HIS A 30 11.16 4.21 -9.59
CA HIS A 30 10.85 5.38 -10.42
C HIS A 30 9.40 5.84 -10.24
N THR A 31 8.43 4.92 -10.18
CA THR A 31 7.02 5.26 -9.89
C THR A 31 6.87 5.88 -8.50
N LEU A 32 7.48 5.28 -7.48
CA LEU A 32 7.37 5.76 -6.10
C LEU A 32 8.06 7.11 -5.89
N SER A 33 9.18 7.37 -6.58
CA SER A 33 9.92 8.64 -6.49
C SER A 33 9.14 9.87 -6.98
N ARG A 34 8.07 9.66 -7.76
CA ARG A 34 7.21 10.73 -8.30
C ARG A 34 6.13 11.18 -7.31
N ILE A 35 5.97 10.46 -6.21
CA ILE A 35 4.94 10.74 -5.21
C ILE A 35 5.59 11.52 -4.08
N ASN A 36 5.06 12.72 -3.80
CA ASN A 36 5.49 13.45 -2.61
C ASN A 36 4.83 12.85 -1.36
N PHE A 37 5.66 12.33 -0.45
CA PHE A 37 5.22 11.71 0.80
C PHE A 37 5.26 12.66 2.00
N ASP A 38 5.74 13.89 1.85
CA ASP A 38 5.90 14.86 2.93
C ASP A 38 4.59 15.01 3.72
N ASP A 39 4.65 14.68 5.01
CA ASP A 39 3.55 14.72 5.99
C ASP A 39 2.29 13.91 5.65
N THR A 40 2.35 13.00 4.67
CA THR A 40 1.21 12.16 4.29
C THR A 40 1.35 10.75 4.83
N ARG A 41 0.25 10.21 5.37
CA ARG A 41 0.12 8.80 5.72
C ARG A 41 -0.34 8.05 4.49
N ALA A 42 0.60 7.81 3.58
CA ALA A 42 0.33 7.16 2.31
C ALA A 42 0.29 5.64 2.44
N LEU A 43 -0.70 5.01 1.80
CA LEU A 43 -0.75 3.59 1.46
C LEU A 43 -0.77 3.46 -0.05
N LEU A 44 0.13 2.65 -0.59
CA LEU A 44 0.28 2.41 -2.01
C LEU A 44 0.14 0.93 -2.29
N GLY A 45 -0.52 0.56 -3.36
CA GLY A 45 -0.62 -0.83 -3.77
C GLY A 45 -1.63 -1.02 -4.87
N PHE A 46 -1.90 -2.27 -5.20
CA PHE A 46 -3.05 -2.63 -6.04
C PHE A 46 -4.30 -2.64 -5.15
N LEU A 47 -5.03 -1.53 -5.12
CA LEU A 47 -6.03 -1.29 -4.08
C LEU A 47 -7.37 -1.97 -4.38
N ASN A 48 -7.89 -2.69 -3.39
CA ASN A 48 -9.26 -3.19 -3.35
C ASN A 48 -10.14 -2.25 -2.52
N TYR A 49 -11.43 -2.28 -2.81
CA TYR A 49 -12.46 -1.46 -2.17
C TYR A 49 -13.58 -2.36 -1.65
N GLN A 50 -14.02 -2.16 -0.41
CA GLN A 50 -15.25 -2.77 0.10
C GLN A 50 -16.46 -1.90 -0.27
N GLU A 51 -17.63 -2.52 -0.42
CA GLU A 51 -18.91 -1.82 -0.69
C GLU A 51 -19.08 -0.60 0.23
N ASN A 52 -19.42 0.54 -0.38
CA ASN A 52 -19.48 1.89 0.21
C ASN A 52 -18.13 2.64 0.37
N GLU A 53 -17.05 2.19 -0.27
CA GLU A 53 -15.73 2.84 -0.30
C GLU A 53 -15.11 3.08 1.09
N GLN A 54 -15.61 2.39 2.13
CA GLN A 54 -15.21 2.68 3.51
C GLN A 54 -13.88 2.03 3.91
N VAL A 55 -13.46 0.99 3.18
CA VAL A 55 -12.24 0.25 3.46
C VAL A 55 -11.47 0.07 2.17
N VAL A 56 -10.21 0.52 2.20
CA VAL A 56 -9.24 0.40 1.12
C VAL A 56 -8.08 -0.44 1.64
N TRP A 57 -7.71 -1.52 0.94
CA TRP A 57 -6.56 -2.34 1.28
C TRP A 57 -5.82 -2.77 0.01
N PRO A 58 -4.48 -2.93 0.06
CA PRO A 58 -3.75 -3.49 -1.04
C PRO A 58 -4.12 -4.96 -1.24
N SER A 59 -4.12 -5.45 -2.49
CA SER A 59 -4.03 -6.89 -2.75
C SER A 59 -2.65 -7.38 -2.28
N GLY A 60 -2.61 -8.57 -1.68
CA GLY A 60 -1.42 -9.14 -1.03
C GLY A 60 -0.12 -9.14 -1.83
N ALA A 61 -0.13 -8.90 -3.14
CA ALA A 61 1.05 -8.93 -3.99
C ALA A 61 2.17 -7.95 -3.57
N ILE A 62 2.00 -6.66 -3.87
CA ILE A 62 2.97 -5.62 -3.53
C ILE A 62 2.24 -4.39 -3.02
N TYR A 63 2.73 -3.86 -1.92
CA TYR A 63 2.25 -2.61 -1.37
C TYR A 63 3.34 -1.89 -0.60
N ALA A 64 3.17 -0.59 -0.48
CA ALA A 64 4.09 0.26 0.26
C ALA A 64 3.32 1.20 1.17
N PHE A 65 3.98 1.65 2.24
CA PHE A 65 3.44 2.68 3.11
C PHE A 65 4.54 3.66 3.49
N SER A 66 4.15 4.93 3.61
CA SER A 66 5.04 6.00 4.07
C SER A 66 5.50 5.77 5.50
N LYS A 67 6.62 6.40 5.86
CA LYS A 67 7.07 6.52 7.26
C LYS A 67 5.98 7.04 8.19
N GLN A 68 5.22 8.05 7.78
CA GLN A 68 4.16 8.62 8.61
C GLN A 68 3.01 7.62 8.84
N ALA A 69 2.67 6.82 7.83
CA ALA A 69 1.71 5.73 7.98
C ALA A 69 2.22 4.66 8.98
N LEU A 70 3.49 4.27 8.88
CA LEU A 70 4.10 3.33 9.81
C LEU A 70 4.09 3.85 11.25
N LEU A 71 4.48 5.12 11.44
CA LEU A 71 4.48 5.77 12.76
C LEU A 71 3.08 5.75 13.37
N ALA A 72 2.06 6.19 12.62
CA ALA A 72 0.68 6.22 13.09
C ALA A 72 0.14 4.82 13.44
N LEU A 73 0.47 3.81 12.64
CA LEU A 73 0.10 2.41 12.92
C LEU A 73 0.77 1.87 14.19
N CYS A 74 2.01 2.27 14.46
CA CYS A 74 2.74 1.84 15.65
C CYS A 74 2.31 2.56 16.94
N GLU A 75 1.84 3.80 16.82
CA GLU A 75 1.27 4.56 17.95
C GLU A 75 -0.13 4.07 18.33
N ASP A 76 -0.97 3.70 17.35
CA ASP A 76 -2.32 3.21 17.63
C ASP A 76 -2.35 1.70 17.95
N LYS A 77 -2.18 1.38 19.24
CA LYS A 77 -2.32 0.03 19.79
C LYS A 77 -3.67 -0.65 19.48
N ARG A 78 -4.72 0.10 19.12
CA ARG A 78 -6.05 -0.45 18.74
C ARG A 78 -6.15 -0.77 17.26
N ALA A 79 -5.43 -0.04 16.40
CA ALA A 79 -5.38 -0.31 14.97
C ALA A 79 -4.84 -1.72 14.68
N LEU A 80 -3.91 -2.20 15.51
CA LEU A 80 -3.32 -3.53 15.40
C LEU A 80 -4.01 -4.62 16.25
N ARG A 81 -4.94 -4.28 17.14
CA ARG A 81 -5.62 -5.24 18.03
C ARG A 81 -6.98 -5.68 17.48
N GLY A 82 -7.28 -6.98 17.61
CA GLY A 82 -8.65 -7.51 17.43
C GLY A 82 -9.02 -7.97 16.02
N LEU A 83 -8.06 -8.11 15.11
CA LEU A 83 -8.29 -8.56 13.72
C LEU A 83 -7.83 -10.00 13.52
N LYS A 84 -8.30 -10.93 14.38
CA LYS A 84 -7.97 -12.36 14.26
C LYS A 84 -8.65 -12.96 13.03
N GLY A 85 -7.91 -13.70 12.21
CA GLY A 85 -8.44 -14.42 11.04
C GLY A 85 -8.62 -13.57 9.77
N ILE A 86 -8.08 -12.35 9.76
CA ILE A 86 -8.07 -11.46 8.59
C ILE A 86 -6.68 -11.51 7.96
N TYR A 87 -6.61 -11.49 6.63
CA TYR A 87 -5.34 -11.42 5.90
C TYR A 87 -4.57 -10.14 6.25
N GLU A 88 -3.23 -10.22 6.28
CA GLU A 88 -2.35 -9.13 6.70
C GLU A 88 -2.61 -7.83 5.92
N ASP A 89 -2.76 -7.94 4.61
CA ASP A 89 -3.00 -6.84 3.68
C ASP A 89 -4.32 -6.09 4.00
N VAL A 90 -5.39 -6.84 4.25
CA VAL A 90 -6.68 -6.32 4.72
C VAL A 90 -6.54 -5.68 6.10
N HIS A 91 -5.73 -6.25 7.00
CA HIS A 91 -5.47 -5.69 8.33
C HIS A 91 -4.83 -4.30 8.19
N VAL A 92 -3.78 -4.16 7.39
CA VAL A 92 -3.11 -2.87 7.18
C VAL A 92 -4.09 -1.81 6.65
N GLY A 93 -4.91 -2.16 5.65
CA GLY A 93 -5.94 -1.26 5.12
C GLY A 93 -6.97 -0.84 6.16
N LEU A 94 -7.49 -1.78 6.95
CA LEU A 94 -8.43 -1.50 8.05
C LEU A 94 -7.83 -0.66 9.17
N ALA A 95 -6.55 -0.88 9.48
CA ALA A 95 -5.84 -0.15 10.51
C ALA A 95 -5.66 1.33 10.10
N LEU A 96 -5.27 1.58 8.85
CA LEU A 96 -5.17 2.94 8.30
C LEU A 96 -6.55 3.60 8.13
N SER A 97 -7.56 2.84 7.71
CA SER A 97 -8.93 3.37 7.59
C SER A 97 -9.55 3.71 8.94
N ARG A 98 -9.14 3.10 10.05
CA ARG A 98 -9.57 3.50 11.41
C ARG A 98 -8.98 4.82 11.87
N ILE A 99 -7.93 5.28 11.21
CA ILE A 99 -7.33 6.61 11.36
C ILE A 99 -8.12 7.63 10.47
N ARG A 100 -9.25 7.23 9.86
CA ARG A 100 -10.07 7.94 8.83
C ARG A 100 -10.32 9.43 8.97
N ASN A 101 -10.38 9.92 10.20
CA ASN A 101 -10.63 11.35 10.44
C ASN A 101 -9.37 12.19 10.31
N ASP A 102 -8.25 11.56 9.96
CA ASP A 102 -7.01 12.26 9.68
C ASP A 102 -6.92 12.65 8.19
N PRO A 103 -6.95 13.96 7.88
CA PRO A 103 -6.87 14.45 6.50
C PRO A 103 -5.52 14.15 5.82
N GLN A 104 -4.53 13.63 6.55
CA GLN A 104 -3.22 13.26 6.02
C GLN A 104 -3.19 11.86 5.40
N VAL A 105 -4.23 11.03 5.55
CA VAL A 105 -4.26 9.68 4.97
C VAL A 105 -4.55 9.78 3.46
N ARG A 106 -3.67 9.18 2.65
CA ARG A 106 -3.80 9.14 1.19
C ARG A 106 -3.60 7.72 0.66
N TYR A 107 -4.36 7.36 -0.37
CA TYR A 107 -4.30 6.05 -1.01
C TYR A 107 -3.87 6.22 -2.47
N PHE A 108 -2.84 5.47 -2.89
CA PHE A 108 -2.32 5.52 -4.26
C PHE A 108 -2.44 4.15 -4.91
N ASN A 109 -3.17 4.06 -6.01
CA ASN A 109 -3.31 2.83 -6.76
C ASN A 109 -2.13 2.66 -7.74
N LEU A 110 -1.47 1.50 -7.70
CA LEU A 110 -0.38 1.12 -8.60
C LEU A 110 -0.86 0.47 -9.91
N ASP A 111 -2.18 0.32 -10.09
CA ASP A 111 -2.75 -0.18 -11.34
C ASP A 111 -2.20 0.58 -12.55
N ASN A 112 -1.70 -0.18 -13.54
CA ASN A 112 -1.08 0.33 -14.77
C ASN A 112 0.21 1.15 -14.59
N LEU A 113 0.78 1.21 -13.38
CA LEU A 113 2.05 1.89 -13.10
C LEU A 113 3.22 0.94 -12.85
N VAL A 114 2.93 -0.28 -12.40
CA VAL A 114 3.93 -1.31 -12.10
C VAL A 114 3.43 -2.65 -12.65
N ASP A 115 4.26 -3.32 -13.44
CA ASP A 115 3.97 -4.66 -13.95
C ASP A 115 4.43 -5.72 -12.94
N VAL A 116 3.50 -6.59 -12.53
CA VAL A 116 3.75 -7.67 -11.56
C VAL A 116 3.18 -8.98 -12.08
N SER A 117 3.95 -10.07 -11.96
CA SER A 117 3.51 -11.43 -12.29
C SER A 117 3.95 -12.43 -11.21
N HIS A 118 3.22 -13.54 -11.05
CA HIS A 118 3.59 -14.59 -10.09
C HIS A 118 4.54 -15.62 -10.74
N LEU A 119 5.45 -16.18 -9.95
CA LEU A 119 6.46 -17.17 -10.35
C LEU A 119 5.85 -18.55 -10.67
N GLN A 120 4.79 -18.96 -9.97
CA GLN A 120 4.19 -20.30 -10.12
C GLN A 120 2.88 -20.34 -10.91
N TYR A 121 2.15 -19.23 -10.96
CA TYR A 121 0.95 -19.09 -11.78
C TYR A 121 1.17 -17.95 -12.76
N LYS A 122 0.99 -18.19 -14.06
CA LYS A 122 0.70 -17.12 -15.02
C LYS A 122 -0.68 -16.54 -14.69
N SER A 123 -0.82 -15.85 -13.55
CA SER A 123 -1.86 -14.88 -13.34
C SER A 123 -1.52 -13.72 -14.27
N SER A 124 -1.90 -13.90 -15.53
CA SER A 124 -1.84 -12.87 -16.54
C SER A 124 -2.92 -11.88 -16.12
N ARG A 125 -2.57 -10.91 -15.28
CA ARG A 125 -3.48 -9.80 -15.01
C ARG A 125 -3.78 -9.17 -16.36
N ILE A 126 -5.05 -9.23 -16.75
CA ILE A 126 -5.51 -8.78 -18.06
C ILE A 126 -5.30 -7.27 -18.10
N LYS A 127 -4.41 -6.81 -18.98
CA LYS A 127 -4.34 -5.40 -19.37
C LYS A 127 -5.72 -5.00 -19.92
N VAL A 128 -6.48 -4.25 -19.14
CA VAL A 128 -7.57 -3.45 -19.68
C VAL A 128 -6.98 -2.11 -20.04
N ASN A 129 -6.60 -1.94 -21.31
CA ASN A 129 -6.25 -0.63 -21.83
C ASN A 129 -7.50 0.25 -21.73
N ASN A 130 -7.62 1.06 -20.68
CA ASN A 130 -8.61 2.12 -20.64
C ASN A 130 -7.98 3.37 -21.27
N PRO A 131 -8.41 3.82 -22.46
CA PRO A 131 -7.72 4.88 -23.20
C PRO A 131 -7.87 6.28 -22.60
N GLN A 132 -8.41 6.44 -21.39
CA GLN A 132 -8.61 7.72 -20.73
C GLN A 132 -8.51 7.61 -19.20
N SER A 133 -7.32 7.78 -18.64
CA SER A 133 -7.18 8.21 -17.25
C SER A 133 -6.25 9.41 -17.20
N THR A 134 -6.87 10.57 -17.39
CA THR A 134 -6.30 11.87 -17.05
C THR A 134 -5.87 11.83 -15.58
N LEU A 135 -4.57 11.93 -15.34
CA LEU A 135 -4.01 12.29 -14.04
C LEU A 135 -4.64 13.62 -13.61
N TYR A 136 -5.50 13.60 -12.60
CA TYR A 136 -5.80 14.83 -11.87
C TYR A 136 -4.63 15.05 -10.90
N MET A 137 -3.86 16.10 -11.19
CA MET A 137 -2.86 16.71 -10.31
C MET A 137 -3.52 17.30 -9.07
#